data_AF-A0A060XM97-F1
#
_entry.id   AF-A0A060XM97-F1
#
_cell.length_a   1.000
_cell.length_b   1.000
_cell.length_c   1.000
_cell.angle_alpha   90.00
_cell.angle_beta   90.00
_cell.angle_gamma   90.00
#
_symmetry.space_group_name_H-M   'P 1'
#
loop_
_entity.id
_entity.type
_entity.pdbx_description
1 polymer ?
#
loop_
_entity_poly.entity_id
_entity_poly.type
_entity_poly.pdbx_seq_one_letter_code
_entity_poly.pdbx_strand_id
1 'polypeptide(L)'
;MNNVSSNQRKRAAVLHGLPYLLREDLTYFLKTYEKTTDSEEVPRGVKIGILVVVDGAAADDPMLADNVDVALVIEEQVITHELHNVPNAFATLIGLLYCLNMDYPKCLRYTFEVVQKMLLKIGAEN
;
A
#
# COMPACT_ATOMS: atom_id res chain seq x y z
N MET A 1 3.27 -15.94 24.62
CA MET A 1 3.32 -15.66 23.17
C MET A 1 2.04 -14.93 22.81
N ASN A 2 2.12 -13.62 22.59
CA ASN A 2 1.07 -12.68 23.00
C ASN A 2 0.00 -12.48 21.91
N ASN A 3 -1.28 -12.46 22.31
CA ASN A 3 -2.45 -12.26 21.45
C ASN A 3 -2.34 -11.02 20.52
N VAL A 4 -1.58 -10.00 20.95
CA VAL A 4 -1.26 -8.79 20.17
C VAL A 4 -0.54 -9.12 18.84
N SER A 5 0.43 -10.03 18.86
CA SER A 5 1.16 -10.46 17.65
C SER A 5 0.24 -11.21 16.67
N SER A 6 -0.71 -11.99 17.19
CA SER A 6 -1.70 -12.71 16.37
C SER A 6 -2.65 -11.75 15.65
N ASN A 7 -3.17 -10.76 16.37
CA ASN A 7 -4.08 -9.76 15.77
C ASN A 7 -3.36 -8.86 14.76
N GLN A 8 -2.12 -8.46 15.03
CA GLN A 8 -1.33 -7.68 14.06
C GLN A 8 -1.09 -8.46 12.77
N ARG A 9 -0.76 -9.75 12.86
CA ARG A 9 -0.59 -10.63 11.69
C ARG A 9 -1.89 -10.79 10.89
N LYS A 10 -3.04 -10.95 11.57
CA LYS A 10 -4.35 -11.00 10.91
C LYS A 10 -4.66 -9.69 10.18
N ARG A 11 -4.42 -8.53 10.81
CA ARG A 11 -4.65 -7.20 10.21
C ARG A 11 -3.77 -6.99 8.97
N ALA A 12 -2.48 -7.34 9.08
CA ALA A 12 -1.55 -7.28 7.95
C ALA A 12 -2.01 -8.17 6.79
N ALA A 13 -2.41 -9.42 7.07
CA ALA A 13 -2.91 -10.34 6.05
C ALA A 13 -4.20 -9.84 5.37
N VAL A 14 -5.11 -9.23 6.12
CA VAL A 14 -6.34 -8.65 5.57
C VAL A 14 -6.04 -7.43 4.70
N LEU A 15 -5.26 -6.46 5.20
CA LEU A 15 -4.91 -5.26 4.42
C LEU A 15 -4.15 -5.62 3.16
N HIS A 16 -3.30 -6.64 3.23
CA HIS A 16 -2.59 -7.15 2.07
C HIS A 16 -3.51 -7.90 1.10
N GLY A 17 -4.32 -8.84 1.59
CA GLY A 17 -5.11 -9.74 0.75
C GLY A 17 -6.39 -9.13 0.19
N LEU A 18 -6.88 -8.03 0.77
CA LEU A 18 -8.17 -7.44 0.42
C LEU A 18 -8.26 -7.01 -1.06
N PRO A 19 -7.28 -6.29 -1.64
CA PRO A 19 -7.33 -5.95 -3.06
C PRO A 19 -7.32 -7.18 -3.98
N TYR A 20 -6.52 -8.20 -3.65
CA TYR A 20 -6.48 -9.46 -4.41
C TYR A 20 -7.81 -10.22 -4.33
N LEU A 21 -8.41 -10.27 -3.14
CA LEU A 21 -9.73 -10.88 -2.93
C LEU A 21 -10.81 -10.21 -3.79
N LEU A 22 -10.72 -8.89 -3.93
CA LEU A 22 -11.63 -8.07 -4.73
C LEU A 22 -11.25 -8.02 -6.22
N ARG A 23 -10.23 -8.78 -6.63
CA ARG A 23 -9.72 -8.89 -8.01
C ARG A 23 -9.30 -7.54 -8.59
N GLU A 24 -8.70 -6.71 -7.76
CA GLU A 24 -8.16 -5.41 -8.16
C GLU A 24 -6.79 -5.57 -8.81
N ASP A 25 -6.53 -4.77 -9.84
CA ASP A 25 -5.24 -4.74 -10.53
C ASP A 25 -4.30 -3.74 -9.84
N LEU A 26 -3.30 -4.29 -9.14
CA LEU A 26 -2.31 -3.52 -8.41
C LEU A 26 -1.07 -3.17 -9.24
N THR A 27 -0.99 -3.58 -10.51
CA THR A 27 0.23 -3.47 -11.33
C THR A 27 0.80 -2.04 -11.37
N TYR A 28 -0.07 -1.04 -11.43
CA TYR A 28 0.32 0.37 -11.49
C TYR A 28 0.36 1.05 -10.11
N PHE A 29 -0.12 0.37 -9.07
CA PHE A 29 -0.23 0.90 -7.72
C PHE A 29 0.87 0.37 -6.80
N LEU A 30 1.11 -0.94 -6.79
CA LEU A 30 2.17 -1.59 -6.03
C LEU A 30 3.29 -1.95 -6.99
N LYS A 31 4.43 -1.28 -6.87
CA LYS A 31 5.59 -1.52 -7.73
C LYS A 31 6.81 -1.89 -6.90
N THR A 32 7.64 -2.77 -7.47
CA THR A 32 8.88 -3.23 -6.84
C THR A 32 10.07 -2.66 -7.58
N TYR A 33 11.05 -2.19 -6.83
CA TYR A 33 12.26 -1.58 -7.37
C TYR A 33 13.50 -2.09 -6.65
N GLU A 34 14.57 -2.31 -7.40
CA GLU A 34 15.87 -2.61 -6.81
C GLU A 34 16.47 -1.34 -6.22
N LYS A 35 17.10 -1.44 -5.04
CA LYS A 35 17.76 -0.33 -4.35
C LYS A 35 18.82 0.40 -5.20
N THR A 36 19.42 -0.27 -6.18
CA THR A 36 20.39 0.29 -7.11
C THR A 36 19.77 1.14 -8.23
N THR A 37 18.44 1.15 -8.34
CA THR A 37 17.72 1.98 -9.30
C THR A 37 17.83 3.44 -8.90
N ASP A 38 18.03 4.32 -9.88
CA ASP A 38 18.10 5.76 -9.64
C ASP A 38 16.77 6.29 -9.08
N SER A 39 16.83 6.85 -7.86
CA SER A 39 15.67 7.22 -7.04
C SER A 39 14.74 8.21 -7.74
N GLU A 40 15.27 9.04 -8.64
CA GLU A 40 14.50 10.03 -9.40
C GLU A 40 13.68 9.43 -10.56
N GLU A 41 14.03 8.24 -11.04
CA GLU A 41 13.31 7.57 -12.14
C GLU A 41 12.14 6.71 -11.65
N VAL A 42 12.28 6.20 -10.42
CA VAL A 42 11.37 5.26 -9.77
C VAL A 42 9.91 5.77 -9.75
N PRO A 43 9.60 7.00 -9.31
CA PRO A 43 8.21 7.43 -9.17
C PRO A 43 7.57 7.92 -10.48
N ARG A 44 8.31 7.99 -11.60
CA ARG A 44 7.79 8.53 -12.86
C ARG A 44 6.59 7.74 -13.37
N GLY A 45 5.54 8.47 -13.75
CA GLY A 45 4.26 7.92 -14.21
C GLY A 45 3.41 7.25 -13.11
N VAL A 46 3.82 7.30 -11.83
CA VAL A 46 3.01 6.82 -10.70
C VAL A 46 2.27 8.01 -10.08
N LYS A 47 0.96 8.10 -10.34
CA LYS A 47 0.12 9.15 -9.75
C LYS A 47 -0.12 8.95 -8.26
N ILE A 48 -0.45 7.73 -7.84
CA ILE A 48 -0.58 7.34 -6.43
C ILE A 48 -0.16 5.88 -6.36
N GLY A 49 0.78 5.54 -5.49
CA GLY A 49 1.26 4.17 -5.37
C GLY A 49 2.13 3.90 -4.15
N ILE A 50 2.41 2.62 -3.95
CA ILE A 50 3.33 2.06 -2.96
C ILE A 50 4.52 1.49 -3.72
N LEU A 51 5.70 1.96 -3.36
CA LEU A 51 6.97 1.41 -3.84
C LEU A 51 7.51 0.44 -2.80
N VAL A 52 7.88 -0.75 -3.24
CA VAL A 52 8.58 -1.74 -2.45
C VAL A 52 10.03 -1.78 -2.93
N VAL A 53 10.96 -1.42 -2.05
CA VAL A 53 12.39 -1.41 -2.36
C VAL A 53 12.99 -2.73 -1.89
N VAL A 54 13.62 -3.46 -2.81
CA VAL A 54 14.27 -4.75 -2.55
C VAL A 54 15.78 -4.66 -2.77
N ASP A 55 16.53 -5.54 -2.08
CA ASP A 55 17.97 -5.73 -2.32
C ASP A 55 18.18 -7.00 -3.18
N GLY A 56 18.74 -6.85 -4.38
CA GLY A 56 19.01 -7.98 -5.30
C GLY A 56 17.76 -8.68 -5.86
N ALA A 57 17.93 -9.96 -6.25
CA ALA A 57 16.96 -10.76 -7.03
C ALA A 57 15.68 -11.20 -6.28
N ALA A 58 15.29 -10.50 -5.21
CA ALA A 58 14.01 -10.68 -4.52
C ALA A 58 12.82 -10.01 -5.27
N ALA A 59 13.05 -9.57 -6.51
CA ALA A 59 12.06 -8.89 -7.34
C ALA A 59 10.87 -9.78 -7.77
N ASP A 60 11.00 -11.11 -7.66
CA ASP A 60 9.98 -12.07 -8.12
C ASP A 60 8.78 -12.16 -7.16
N ASP A 61 8.91 -11.75 -5.89
CA ASP A 61 7.77 -11.66 -4.97
C ASP A 61 7.93 -10.47 -4.00
N PRO A 62 7.20 -9.35 -4.20
CA PRO A 62 7.21 -8.17 -3.32
C PRO A 62 6.80 -8.48 -1.88
N MET A 63 6.28 -9.69 -1.63
CA MET A 63 5.79 -10.18 -0.35
C MET A 63 6.78 -11.06 0.41
N LEU A 64 7.87 -11.50 -0.22
CA LEU A 64 8.87 -12.40 0.37
C LEU A 64 9.94 -11.62 1.15
N ALA A 65 9.48 -10.98 2.22
CA ALA A 65 10.16 -10.74 3.50
C ALA A 65 11.51 -9.97 3.60
N ASP A 66 12.25 -9.68 2.53
CA ASP A 66 13.51 -8.91 2.60
C ASP A 66 13.42 -7.58 1.84
N ASN A 67 12.29 -6.88 1.99
CA ASN A 67 12.14 -5.51 1.50
C ASN A 67 12.99 -4.58 2.37
N VAL A 68 13.91 -3.85 1.75
CA VAL A 68 14.77 -2.86 2.39
C VAL A 68 13.94 -1.67 2.87
N ASP A 69 12.95 -1.28 2.06
CA ASP A 69 12.08 -0.17 2.39
C ASP A 69 10.72 -0.27 1.68
N VAL A 70 9.73 0.46 2.19
CA VAL A 70 8.47 0.73 1.53
C VAL A 70 8.21 2.23 1.56
N ALA A 71 7.90 2.80 0.40
CA ALA A 71 7.66 4.23 0.23
C ALA A 71 6.30 4.51 -0.41
N LEU A 72 5.76 5.70 -0.17
CA LEU A 72 4.54 6.20 -0.84
C LEU A 72 4.91 7.22 -1.90
N VAL A 73 4.27 7.08 -3.05
CA VAL A 73 4.34 8.03 -4.15
C VAL A 73 2.99 8.68 -4.35
N ILE A 74 3.00 10.00 -4.46
CA ILE A 74 1.87 10.83 -4.89
C ILE A 74 2.41 11.83 -5.90
N GLU A 75 1.72 11.97 -7.03
CA GLU A 75 2.07 12.88 -8.13
C GLU A 75 3.53 12.73 -8.57
N GLU A 76 3.99 11.49 -8.73
CA GLU A 76 5.36 11.17 -9.15
C GLU A 76 6.45 11.64 -8.17
N GLN A 77 6.08 11.91 -6.92
CA GLN A 77 7.01 12.27 -5.84
C GLN A 77 6.91 11.29 -4.68
N VAL A 78 8.06 10.90 -4.12
CA VAL A 78 8.12 10.13 -2.88
C VAL A 78 7.76 11.06 -1.72
N ILE A 79 6.63 10.78 -1.07
CA ILE A 79 6.10 11.62 0.03
C ILE A 79 6.60 11.13 1.40
N THR A 80 6.72 9.82 1.55
CA THR A 80 7.21 9.19 2.79
C THR A 80 7.87 7.86 2.45
N HIS A 81 8.91 7.52 3.20
CA HIS A 81 9.71 6.31 3.09
C HIS A 81 9.88 5.71 4.50
N GLU A 82 10.63 4.62 4.65
CA GLU A 82 10.83 3.93 5.93
C GLU A 82 9.52 3.39 6.56
N LEU A 83 8.53 3.03 5.73
CA LEU A 83 7.24 2.53 6.23
C LEU A 83 7.28 1.06 6.66
N HIS A 84 8.43 0.41 6.50
CA HIS A 84 8.76 -0.96 6.88
C HIS A 84 8.01 -2.07 6.12
N ASN A 85 6.71 -1.92 5.84
CA ASN A 85 5.91 -2.93 5.15
C ASN A 85 4.70 -2.33 4.41
N VAL A 86 4.19 -3.10 3.44
CA VAL A 86 3.05 -2.72 2.59
C VAL A 86 1.77 -2.43 3.39
N PRO A 87 1.36 -3.22 4.41
CA PRO A 87 0.19 -2.88 5.22
C PRO A 87 0.27 -1.52 5.91
N ASN A 88 1.44 -1.15 6.45
CA ASN A 88 1.66 0.17 7.05
C ASN A 88 1.57 1.27 5.99
N ALA A 89 2.23 1.09 4.84
CA ALA A 89 2.15 2.03 3.73
C ALA A 89 0.70 2.23 3.26
N PHE A 90 -0.07 1.14 3.16
CA PHE A 90 -1.47 1.19 2.79
C PHE A 90 -2.32 1.98 3.80
N ALA A 91 -2.13 1.72 5.10
CA ALA A 91 -2.83 2.45 6.16
C ALA A 91 -2.46 3.94 6.17
N THR A 92 -1.18 4.27 6.00
CA THR A 92 -0.70 5.65 5.91
C THR A 92 -1.29 6.36 4.69
N LEU A 93 -1.31 5.70 3.52
CA LEU A 93 -1.89 6.27 2.32
C LEU A 93 -3.38 6.56 2.50
N ILE A 94 -4.16 5.61 3.05
CA ILE A 94 -5.57 5.84 3.36
C ILE A 94 -5.72 7.10 4.20
N GLY A 95 -4.94 7.21 5.29
CA GLY A 95 -4.96 8.39 6.17
C GLY A 95 -4.67 9.69 5.42
N LEU A 96 -3.63 9.71 4.57
CA LEU A 96 -3.25 10.89 3.77
C LEU A 96 -4.34 11.29 2.77
N LEU A 97 -4.95 10.32 2.07
CA LEU A 97 -6.04 10.60 1.12
C LEU A 97 -7.22 11.28 1.83
N TYR A 98 -7.58 10.83 3.03
CA TYR A 98 -8.62 11.48 3.83
C TYR A 98 -8.21 12.86 4.33
N CYS A 99 -7.02 12.99 4.94
CA CYS A 99 -6.55 14.25 5.51
C CYS A 99 -6.42 15.35 4.46
N LEU A 100 -6.07 15.00 3.23
CA LEU A 100 -5.84 15.92 2.12
C LEU A 100 -7.04 16.01 1.17
N ASN A 101 -8.15 15.31 1.47
CA ASN A 101 -9.35 15.26 0.63
C ASN A 101 -9.05 14.91 -0.85
N MET A 102 -8.18 13.93 -1.06
CA MET A 102 -7.78 13.45 -2.38
C MET A 102 -8.67 12.31 -2.86
N ASP A 103 -8.84 12.21 -4.18
CA ASP A 103 -9.54 11.09 -4.79
C ASP A 103 -8.78 9.77 -4.61
N TYR A 104 -9.53 8.68 -4.45
CA TYR A 104 -8.95 7.36 -4.35
C TYR A 104 -8.42 6.87 -5.70
N PRO A 105 -7.31 6.10 -5.69
CA PRO A 105 -6.86 5.34 -6.86
C PRO A 105 -8.00 4.46 -7.39
N LYS A 106 -8.37 4.65 -8.66
CA LYS A 106 -9.48 3.90 -9.29
C LYS A 106 -9.22 2.39 -9.35
N CYS A 107 -7.95 1.98 -9.38
CA CYS A 107 -7.53 0.59 -9.32
C CYS A 107 -7.90 -0.10 -8.00
N LEU A 108 -8.13 0.65 -6.92
CA LEU A 108 -8.45 0.17 -5.58
C LEU A 108 -9.89 0.51 -5.14
N ARG A 109 -10.77 0.78 -6.11
CA ARG A 109 -12.13 1.26 -5.85
C ARG A 109 -12.87 0.43 -4.79
N TYR A 110 -12.86 -0.90 -4.92
CA TYR A 110 -13.60 -1.80 -4.04
C TYR A 110 -12.93 -1.93 -2.68
N THR A 111 -11.59 -1.95 -2.64
CA THR A 111 -10.89 -1.95 -1.36
C THR A 111 -11.21 -0.69 -0.56
N PHE A 112 -11.19 0.48 -1.19
CA PHE A 112 -11.55 1.73 -0.53
C PHE A 112 -13.02 1.76 -0.12
N GLU A 113 -13.93 1.22 -0.92
CA GLU A 113 -15.34 1.10 -0.55
C GLU A 113 -15.52 0.24 0.72
N VAL A 114 -14.82 -0.89 0.82
CA VAL A 114 -14.83 -1.73 2.03
C VAL A 114 -14.25 -0.99 3.22
N VAL A 115 -13.12 -0.31 3.06
CA VAL A 115 -12.49 0.48 4.12
C VAL A 115 -13.43 1.59 4.61
N GLN A 116 -14.07 2.32 3.69
CA GLN A 116 -15.06 3.35 3.98
C GLN A 116 -16.25 2.82 4.76
N LYS A 117 -16.84 1.71 4.29
CA LYS A 117 -17.99 1.09 4.95
C LYS A 117 -17.64 0.56 6.34
N MET A 118 -16.49 -0.09 6.49
CA MET A 118 -16.07 -0.75 7.72
C MET A 118 -15.54 0.22 8.79
N LEU A 119 -14.72 1.21 8.38
CA LEU A 119 -14.07 2.13 9.32
C LEU A 119 -14.87 3.41 9.55
N LEU A 120 -15.47 3.96 8.50
CA LEU A 120 -16.14 5.26 8.57
C LEU A 120 -17.66 5.16 8.64
N LYS A 121 -18.22 3.95 8.54
CA LYS A 121 -19.67 3.69 8.49
C LYS A 121 -20.38 4.52 7.40
N ILE A 122 -19.65 4.93 6.37
CA ILE A 122 -20.20 5.70 5.26
C ILE A 122 -21.13 4.78 4.46
N GLY A 123 -22.40 5.16 4.34
CA GLY A 123 -23.43 4.35 3.69
C GLY A 123 -24.01 3.21 4.53
N ALA A 124 -23.69 3.13 5.83
CA ALA A 124 -24.49 2.36 6.77
C ALA A 124 -25.73 3.20 7.10
N GLU A 125 -26.88 2.88 6.50
CA GLU A 125 -28.16 3.47 6.93
C GLU A 125 -28.44 3.03 8.37
N ASN A 126 -28.78 3.99 9.23
CA ASN A 126 -29.27 3.75 10.60
C ASN A 126 -30.72 3.29 10.58
#